data_AF-A0A7R7TDW5-F1
#
_entry.id   AF-A0A7R7TDW5-F1
#
_cell.length_a   1.000
_cell.length_b   1.000
_cell.length_c   1.000
_cell.angle_alpha   90.00
_cell.angle_beta   90.00
_cell.angle_gamma   90.00
#
_symmetry.space_group_name_H-M   'P 1'
#
loop_
_entity.id
_entity.type
_entity.pdbx_description
1 polymer ?
#
loop_
_entity_poly.entity_id
_entity_poly.type
_entity_poly.pdbx_seq_one_letter_code
_entity_poly.pdbx_strand_id
1 'polypeptide(L)' 'MNENEGNRPRLLTVAEFRQLVGEKLVGRDLAYALARRHGVRLGKRLLIPMRVAQAILEGRLEELTDQTPRRNGGR' A
#
# COMPACT_ATOMS: atom_id res chain seq x y z
N MET A 1 28.32 -8.92 -6.08
CA MET A 1 26.85 -9.05 -6.14
C MET A 1 26.31 -7.64 -5.97
N ASN A 2 25.62 -7.07 -6.96
CA ASN A 2 25.28 -5.65 -6.93
C ASN A 2 24.16 -5.38 -5.90
N GLU A 3 24.53 -4.78 -4.76
CA GLU A 3 23.67 -4.46 -3.61
C GLU A 3 22.74 -3.24 -3.80
N ASN A 4 22.40 -2.85 -5.04
CA ASN A 4 21.67 -1.59 -5.30
C ASN A 4 20.44 -1.73 -6.21
N GLU A 5 19.61 -2.76 -6.02
CA GLU A 5 18.28 -2.86 -6.69
C GLU A 5 17.09 -2.66 -5.72
N GLY A 6 17.38 -2.43 -4.43
CA GLY A 6 16.44 -2.72 -3.33
C GLY A 6 15.54 -1.59 -2.79
N ASN A 7 15.44 -0.42 -3.43
CA ASN A 7 14.65 0.69 -2.84
C ASN A 7 13.58 1.30 -3.77
N ARG A 8 13.09 0.55 -4.77
CA ARG A 8 11.83 0.93 -5.42
C ARG A 8 10.68 0.27 -4.67
N PRO A 9 9.80 1.03 -4.01
CA PRO A 9 8.64 0.44 -3.35
C PRO A 9 7.83 -0.28 -4.42
N ARG A 10 7.72 -1.61 -4.31
CA ARG A 10 6.82 -2.37 -5.20
C ARG A 10 5.42 -1.84 -4.97
N LEU A 11 4.81 -1.30 -6.03
CA LEU A 11 3.47 -0.75 -6.01
C LEU A 11 2.54 -1.76 -6.67
N LEU A 12 1.46 -2.10 -5.97
CA LEU A 12 0.41 -3.00 -6.42
C LEU A 12 -0.81 -2.18 -6.81
N THR A 13 -1.51 -2.56 -7.87
CA THR A 13 -2.87 -2.10 -8.09
C THR A 13 -3.81 -2.67 -7.02
N VAL A 14 -4.99 -2.07 -6.86
CA VAL A 14 -6.04 -2.59 -5.96
C VAL A 14 -6.39 -4.05 -6.31
N ALA A 15 -6.37 -4.42 -7.60
CA ALA A 15 -6.64 -5.77 -8.04
C ALA A 15 -5.54 -6.76 -7.60
N GLU A 16 -4.27 -6.43 -7.87
CA GLU A 16 -3.12 -7.26 -7.47
C GLU A 16 -3.02 -7.41 -5.96
N PHE A 17 -3.27 -6.33 -5.22
CA PHE A 17 -3.31 -6.35 -3.77
C PHE A 17 -4.38 -7.32 -3.22
N ARG A 18 -5.58 -7.30 -3.81
CA ARG A 18 -6.66 -8.22 -3.42
C ARG A 18 -6.35 -9.67 -3.77
N GLN A 19 -5.67 -9.92 -4.88
CA GLN A 19 -5.19 -11.27 -5.22
C GLN A 19 -4.12 -11.76 -4.25
N LEU A 20 -3.22 -10.87 -3.82
CA LEU A 20 -2.10 -11.24 -2.94
C LEU A 20 -2.54 -11.47 -1.50
N VAL A 21 -3.39 -10.60 -0.95
CA VAL A 21 -3.93 -10.74 0.42
C VAL A 21 -5.08 -11.75 0.47
N GLY A 22 -5.78 -11.94 -0.64
CA GLY A 22 -6.95 -12.79 -0.75
C GLY A 22 -8.24 -12.03 -0.50
N GLU A 23 -9.23 -12.27 -1.37
CA GLU A 23 -10.52 -11.56 -1.35
C GLU A 23 -11.38 -11.86 -0.11
N LYS A 24 -11.08 -12.95 0.60
CA LYS A 24 -11.74 -13.30 1.88
C LYS A 24 -11.28 -12.42 3.04
N LEU A 25 -10.01 -12.01 3.03
CA LEU A 25 -9.42 -11.15 4.07
C LEU A 25 -9.65 -9.67 3.74
N VAL A 26 -9.54 -9.31 2.45
CA VAL A 26 -9.73 -7.93 2.02
C VAL A 26 -10.74 -7.81 0.88
N GLY A 27 -11.93 -7.36 1.25
CA GLY A 27 -12.98 -6.98 0.31
C GLY A 27 -12.63 -5.75 -0.53
N ARG A 28 -13.46 -5.47 -1.54
CA ARG A 28 -13.26 -4.35 -2.48
C ARG A 28 -13.20 -2.99 -1.77
N ASP A 29 -14.18 -2.70 -0.91
CA ASP A 29 -14.26 -1.44 -0.18
C ASP A 29 -13.06 -1.23 0.75
N LEU A 30 -12.68 -2.27 1.50
CA LEU A 30 -11.52 -2.22 2.38
C LEU A 30 -10.23 -2.00 1.59
N ALA A 31 -10.05 -2.65 0.44
CA ALA A 31 -8.89 -2.43 -0.42
C ALA A 31 -8.79 -0.97 -0.89
N TYR A 32 -9.92 -0.36 -1.29
CA TYR A 32 -9.96 1.05 -1.68
C TYR A 32 -9.71 2.00 -0.50
N ALA A 33 -10.23 1.68 0.69
CA ALA A 33 -9.97 2.46 1.90
C ALA A 33 -8.48 2.44 2.26
N LEU A 34 -7.86 1.25 2.24
CA LEU A 34 -6.42 1.08 2.47
C LEU A 34 -5.58 1.81 1.42
N ALA A 35 -5.97 1.72 0.16
CA ALA A 35 -5.30 2.43 -0.93
C ALA A 35 -5.43 3.95 -0.82
N ARG A 36 -6.53 4.48 -0.27
CA ARG A 36 -6.70 5.91 -0.01
C ARG A 36 -5.90 6.38 1.21
N ARG A 37 -5.73 5.54 2.22
CA ARG A 37 -5.06 5.87 3.49
C ARG A 37 -3.54 5.67 3.44
N HIS A 38 -3.09 4.53 2.91
CA HIS A 38 -1.68 4.13 2.89
C HIS A 38 -1.11 3.98 1.48
N GLY A 39 -1.97 4.03 0.47
CA GLY A 39 -1.56 3.96 -0.93
C GLY A 39 -1.00 5.28 -1.45
N VAL A 40 -0.47 5.22 -2.67
CA VAL A 40 0.04 6.36 -3.41
C VAL A 40 -0.77 6.56 -4.68
N ARG A 41 -1.05 7.82 -5.03
CA ARG A 41 -1.76 8.15 -6.27
C ARG A 41 -0.75 8.51 -7.35
N LEU A 42 -0.68 7.69 -8.39
CA LEU A 42 0.16 7.92 -9.57
C LEU A 42 -0.73 8.31 -10.75
N GLY A 43 -0.79 9.61 -11.03
CA GLY A 43 -1.71 10.19 -12.01
C GLY A 43 -3.17 9.90 -11.64
N LYS A 44 -3.88 9.15 -12.49
CA LYS A 44 -5.28 8.73 -12.28
C LYS A 44 -5.43 7.38 -11.56
N ARG A 45 -4.33 6.70 -11.26
CA ARG A 45 -4.32 5.34 -10.68
C ARG A 45 -3.99 5.39 -9.19
N LEU A 46 -4.66 4.54 -8.42
CA LEU A 46 -4.43 4.34 -7.00
C LEU A 46 -3.62 3.06 -6.83
N LEU A 47 -2.47 3.16 -6.17
CA LEU A 47 -1.54 2.06 -5.99
C LEU A 47 -1.29 1.85 -4.49
N ILE A 48 -1.05 0.60 -4.11
CA ILE A 48 -0.85 0.17 -2.74
C ILE A 48 0.59 -0.36 -2.64
N PRO A 49 1.45 0.22 -1.80
CA PRO A 49 2.78 -0.32 -1.56
C PRO A 49 2.71 -1.75 -1.03
N MET A 50 3.61 -2.63 -1.51
CA MET A 50 3.72 -4.03 -1.10
C MET A 50 3.84 -4.18 0.43
N ARG A 51 4.54 -3.26 1.09
CA ARG A 51 4.64 -3.21 2.56
C ARG A 51 3.27 -3.21 3.27
N VAL A 52 2.25 -2.62 2.65
CA VAL A 52 0.89 -2.59 3.20
C VAL A 52 0.28 -3.99 3.16
N ALA A 53 0.50 -4.71 2.05
CA ALA A 53 0.02 -6.08 1.91
C ALA A 53 0.72 -7.02 2.89
N GLN A 54 2.05 -6.88 3.03
CA GLN A 54 2.84 -7.65 3.98
C GLN A 54 2.36 -7.44 5.42
N ALA A 55 2.17 -6.19 5.85
CA ALA A 55 1.67 -5.90 7.19
C ALA A 55 0.29 -6.52 7.47
N ILE A 56 -0.59 -6.62 6.45
CA ILE A 56 -1.90 -7.26 6.62
C ILE A 56 -1.74 -8.78 6.76
N LEU A 57 -0.90 -9.38 5.93
CA LEU A 57 -0.59 -10.81 6.02
C LEU A 57 0.09 -11.17 7.34
N GLU A 58 0.91 -10.26 7.87
CA GLU A 58 1.60 -10.41 9.16
C GLU A 58 0.73 -10.02 10.37
N GLY A 59 -0.49 -9.50 10.15
CA GLY A 59 -1.37 -9.02 11.22
C GLY A 59 -0.89 -7.75 11.93
N ARG A 60 0.08 -7.03 11.35
CA ARG A 60 0.76 -5.84 11.88
C ARG A 60 0.30 -4.54 11.22
N LEU A 61 -0.97 -4.44 10.85
CA LEU A 61 -1.50 -3.26 10.16
C LEU A 61 -1.36 -1.98 11.00
N GLU A 62 -1.37 -2.10 12.34
CA GLU A 62 -1.22 -0.98 13.27
C GLU A 62 0.13 -0.24 13.15
N GLU A 63 1.18 -0.91 12.68
CA GLU A 63 2.52 -0.32 12.50
C GLU A 63 2.64 0.55 11.23
N LEU A 64 1.65 0.50 10.33
CA LEU A 64 1.64 1.33 9.11
C LEU A 64 1.22 2.79 9.33
N THR A 65 0.90 3.17 10.57
CA THR A 65 0.23 4.44 10.91
C THR A 65 1.12 5.67 10.74
N ASP A 66 2.43 5.53 10.56
CA ASP A 66 3.37 6.66 10.65
C ASP A 66 3.95 7.20 9.32
N GLN A 67 3.60 6.63 8.17
CA GLN A 67 4.23 7.01 6.89
C GLN A 67 3.26 7.59 5.84
N THR A 68 2.16 8.19 6.27
CA THR A 68 1.47 9.15 5.40
C THR A 68 2.42 10.36 5.29
N PRO A 69 2.98 10.71 4.12
CA PRO A 69 3.67 11.98 3.99
C PRO A 69 2.65 13.03 4.39
N ARG A 70 2.89 13.69 5.52
CA ARG A 70 2.07 14.82 5.95
C ARG A 70 1.94 15.71 4.74
N ARG A 71 0.69 15.89 4.30
CA ARG A 71 0.30 16.81 3.25
C ARG A 71 1.03 18.12 3.54
N ASN A 72 2.11 18.40 2.80
CA ASN A 72 2.76 19.70 2.75
C ASN A 72 1.76 20.64 2.06
N GLY A 73 0.74 21.04 2.81
CA GLY A 73 0.00 22.27 2.57
C GLY A 73 0.84 23.40 3.15
N GLY A 74 1.88 23.78 2.41
CA GLY A 74 2.46 25.11 2.52
C GLY A 74 1.55 26.08 1.78
N ARG A 75 1.30 27.23 2.41
CA ARG A 75 0.40 28.32 1.98
C ARG A 75 0.55 28.73 0.52
#